data_AF-A0A3C1FT91-F1
#
_entry.id   AF-A0A3C1FT91-F1
#
_cell.length_a   1.000
_cell.length_b   1.000
_cell.length_c   1.000
_cell.angle_alpha   90.00
_cell.angle_beta   90.00
_cell.angle_gamma   90.00
#
_symmetry.space_group_name_H-M   'P 1'
#
loop_
_entity.id
_entity.type
_entity.pdbx_description
1 polymer ?
#
loop_
_entity_poly.entity_id
_entity_poly.type
_entity_poly.pdbx_seq_one_letter_code
_entity_poly.pdbx_strand_id
1 'polypeptide(L)'
;MWKAWIENTMLQRVLVDLWLQVWSHGGDMAKVAIILTIVFSVPSVSAFTDHDIQSFQRDIADRPLGERIALWAEKFVGTPYDTDPLGEYVAKKAIVADERVDCMYLSFRALELAMSHTPEEAVFIALDKRFWGRGVIKDGMVVNYDERFQYGEDMIDSGKWGREITADAGPLTYLRGERERNRVGMVSKEALLQLLVGGKISDRVFRSGDFVFFLKSPDKRVAEEIVGHIGIIKREGDDLYLIHASGKKNYGGAVKKVSFREYIRSMPFAGVRVSRFD
;
A
#
# COMPACT_ATOMS: atom_id res chain seq x y z
N MET A 1 -39.48 26.72 18.45
CA MET A 1 -38.02 26.94 18.53
C MET A 1 -37.28 25.64 18.24
N TRP A 2 -37.53 25.05 17.07
CA TRP A 2 -36.96 23.77 16.63
C TRP A 2 -36.38 23.98 15.24
N LYS A 3 -35.06 24.11 15.15
CA LYS A 3 -34.27 23.96 13.93
C LYS A 3 -32.79 24.01 14.29
N ALA A 4 -32.07 22.97 13.85
CA ALA A 4 -30.69 22.95 13.37
C ALA A 4 -29.84 21.86 14.05
N TRP A 5 -29.72 20.71 13.36
CA TRP A 5 -28.46 20.30 12.74
C TRP A 5 -28.68 18.99 11.95
N ILE A 6 -28.63 19.07 10.62
CA ILE A 6 -28.67 17.95 9.69
C ILE A 6 -27.49 18.15 8.76
N GLU A 7 -26.44 17.33 8.89
CA GLU A 7 -25.52 17.00 7.79
C GLU A 7 -24.95 15.58 7.99
N ASN A 8 -25.73 14.57 7.56
CA ASN A 8 -25.20 13.40 6.83
C ASN A 8 -26.34 12.72 6.06
N THR A 9 -26.64 13.25 4.87
CA THR A 9 -27.93 13.04 4.18
C THR A 9 -28.06 11.70 3.46
N MET A 10 -26.97 10.98 3.18
CA MET A 10 -27.06 9.70 2.46
C MET A 10 -27.38 8.53 3.39
N LEU A 11 -26.69 8.45 4.53
CA LEU A 11 -26.91 7.39 5.53
C LEU A 11 -28.27 7.52 6.20
N GLN A 12 -28.69 8.75 6.53
CA GLN A 12 -30.03 8.97 7.10
C GLN A 12 -31.14 8.59 6.11
N ARG A 13 -30.97 8.87 4.81
CA ARG A 13 -31.95 8.46 3.79
C ARG A 13 -32.01 6.94 3.64
N VAL A 14 -30.86 6.27 3.57
CA VAL A 14 -30.82 4.80 3.50
C VAL A 14 -31.47 4.18 4.73
N LEU A 15 -31.21 4.70 5.93
CA LEU A 15 -31.82 4.21 7.17
C LEU A 15 -33.33 4.46 7.23
N VAL A 16 -33.80 5.62 6.75
CA VAL A 16 -35.23 5.95 6.68
C VAL A 16 -35.94 5.07 5.65
N ASP A 17 -35.35 4.87 4.48
CA ASP A 17 -35.93 4.03 3.42
C ASP A 17 -35.97 2.55 3.83
N LEU A 18 -34.92 2.05 4.49
CA LEU A 18 -34.91 0.70 5.06
C LEU A 18 -35.97 0.53 6.14
N TRP A 19 -36.12 1.54 7.01
CA TRP A 19 -37.11 1.54 8.09
C TRP A 19 -38.55 1.55 7.54
N LEU A 20 -38.81 2.34 6.50
CA LEU A 20 -40.11 2.40 5.82
C LEU A 20 -40.44 1.11 5.06
N GLN A 21 -39.46 0.47 4.42
CA GLN A 21 -39.67 -0.83 3.75
C GLN A 21 -40.00 -1.95 4.74
N VAL A 22 -39.32 -1.99 5.88
CA VAL A 22 -39.56 -2.96 6.95
C VAL A 22 -40.95 -2.78 7.57
N TRP A 23 -41.33 -1.52 7.85
CA TRP A 23 -42.62 -1.20 8.47
C TRP A 23 -43.81 -1.55 7.57
N SER A 24 -43.68 -1.30 6.25
CA SER A 24 -44.75 -1.54 5.28
C SER A 24 -45.06 -3.02 5.01
N HIS A 25 -44.21 -3.96 5.42
CA HIS A 25 -44.35 -5.39 5.14
C HIS A 25 -44.61 -6.26 6.38
N GLY A 26 -45.00 -5.66 7.52
CA GLY A 26 -45.23 -6.42 8.77
C GLY A 26 -43.97 -7.15 9.26
N GLY A 27 -42.80 -6.53 9.05
CA GLY A 27 -41.50 -7.15 9.19
C GLY A 27 -41.20 -7.65 10.60
N ASP A 28 -40.78 -8.91 10.69
CA ASP A 28 -40.21 -9.53 11.88
C ASP A 28 -39.01 -8.72 12.40
N MET A 29 -39.18 -8.09 13.58
CA MET A 29 -38.19 -7.23 14.23
C MET A 29 -36.83 -7.91 14.41
N ALA A 30 -36.78 -9.26 14.44
CA ALA A 30 -35.54 -10.02 14.49
C ALA A 30 -34.69 -9.84 13.21
N LYS A 31 -35.30 -9.71 12.03
CA LYS A 31 -34.57 -9.52 10.76
C LYS A 31 -33.97 -8.12 10.65
N VAL A 32 -34.64 -7.13 11.20
CA VAL A 32 -34.21 -5.72 11.25
C VAL A 32 -33.00 -5.58 12.17
N ALA A 33 -33.03 -6.26 13.32
CA ALA A 33 -31.91 -6.31 14.25
C ALA A 33 -30.69 -7.00 13.62
N ILE A 34 -30.86 -8.08 12.86
CA ILE A 34 -29.76 -8.76 12.15
C ILE A 34 -29.11 -7.84 11.11
N ILE A 35 -29.90 -7.11 10.31
CA ILE A 35 -29.36 -6.18 9.30
C ILE A 35 -28.63 -5.00 9.96
N LEU A 36 -29.18 -4.41 11.03
CA LEU A 36 -28.50 -3.36 11.78
C LEU A 36 -27.20 -3.86 12.44
N THR A 37 -27.19 -5.08 12.98
CA THR A 37 -25.97 -5.66 13.57
C THR A 37 -24.88 -5.86 12.51
N ILE A 38 -25.25 -6.29 11.29
CA ILE A 38 -24.29 -6.49 10.18
C ILE A 38 -23.74 -5.14 9.68
N VAL A 39 -24.56 -4.07 9.63
CA VAL A 39 -24.13 -2.74 9.17
C VAL A 39 -23.24 -2.01 10.18
N PHE A 40 -23.42 -2.25 11.48
CA PHE A 40 -22.58 -1.67 12.54
C PHE A 40 -21.34 -2.51 12.90
N SER A 41 -21.13 -3.65 12.25
CA SER A 41 -19.96 -4.52 12.47
C SER A 41 -18.81 -4.26 11.50
N VAL A 42 -18.78 -3.12 10.81
CA VAL A 42 -17.56 -2.73 10.08
C VAL A 42 -16.53 -2.32 11.12
N PRO A 43 -15.44 -3.06 11.33
CA PRO A 43 -14.41 -2.64 12.26
C PRO A 43 -13.91 -1.27 11.80
N SER A 44 -14.11 -0.26 12.64
CA SER A 44 -13.44 1.02 12.51
C SER A 44 -11.94 0.74 12.62
N VAL A 45 -11.25 0.60 11.48
CA VAL A 45 -9.79 0.55 11.48
C VAL A 45 -9.33 1.94 11.89
N SER A 46 -8.93 2.12 13.14
CA SER A 46 -8.29 3.35 13.58
C SER A 46 -6.85 3.39 13.07
N ALA A 47 -6.32 4.58 12.82
CA ALA A 47 -4.89 4.76 12.66
C ALA A 47 -4.14 4.19 13.88
N PHE A 48 -2.89 3.77 13.66
CA PHE A 48 -2.02 3.30 14.73
C PHE A 48 -1.74 4.45 15.70
N THR A 49 -1.78 4.18 17.00
CA THR A 49 -1.33 5.14 18.01
C THR A 49 0.19 5.07 18.15
N ASP A 50 0.81 6.14 18.65
CA ASP A 50 2.25 6.15 18.96
C ASP A 50 2.63 5.04 19.95
N HIS A 51 1.75 4.71 20.89
CA HIS A 51 1.94 3.60 21.82
C HIS A 51 1.96 2.24 21.10
N ASP A 52 1.02 2.00 20.18
CA ASP A 52 0.97 0.77 19.39
C ASP A 52 2.22 0.65 18.52
N ILE A 53 2.63 1.77 17.92
CA ILE A 53 3.84 1.84 17.09
C ILE A 53 5.06 1.47 17.91
N GLN A 54 5.27 2.17 19.02
CA GLN A 54 6.45 1.99 19.85
C GLN A 54 6.49 0.57 20.44
N SER A 55 5.35 0.01 20.84
CA SER A 55 5.28 -1.37 21.31
C SER A 55 5.74 -2.34 20.22
N PHE A 56 5.18 -2.22 19.01
CA PHE A 56 5.54 -3.16 17.94
C PHE A 56 6.98 -2.98 17.45
N GLN A 57 7.50 -1.75 17.42
CA GLN A 57 8.92 -1.49 17.12
C GLN A 57 9.85 -2.23 18.08
N ARG A 58 9.53 -2.23 19.39
CA ARG A 58 10.30 -2.99 20.39
C ARG A 58 10.22 -4.49 20.15
N ASP A 59 9.02 -5.00 19.86
CA ASP A 59 8.79 -6.45 19.69
C ASP A 59 9.57 -7.06 18.51
N ILE A 60 9.86 -6.25 17.48
CA ILE A 60 10.55 -6.70 16.27
C ILE A 60 11.97 -6.13 16.12
N ALA A 61 12.51 -5.46 17.14
CA ALA A 61 13.76 -4.71 17.06
C ALA A 61 14.96 -5.57 16.59
N ASP A 62 15.04 -6.81 17.07
CA ASP A 62 16.12 -7.75 16.78
C ASP A 62 15.97 -8.49 15.44
N ARG A 63 14.88 -8.23 14.71
CA ARG A 63 14.64 -8.85 13.40
C ARG A 63 15.45 -8.12 12.31
N PRO A 64 15.93 -8.83 11.28
CA PRO A 64 16.53 -8.20 10.11
C PRO A 64 15.59 -7.15 9.49
N LEU A 65 16.16 -6.10 8.89
CA LEU A 65 15.37 -4.98 8.36
C LEU A 65 14.28 -5.43 7.37
N GLY A 66 14.59 -6.34 6.45
CA GLY A 66 13.59 -6.91 5.53
C GLY A 66 12.41 -7.59 6.25
N GLU A 67 12.68 -8.34 7.33
CA GLU A 67 11.60 -8.95 8.12
C GLU A 67 10.75 -7.88 8.81
N ARG A 68 11.37 -6.82 9.34
CA ARG A 68 10.64 -5.70 9.96
C ARG A 68 9.75 -4.98 8.96
N ILE A 69 10.23 -4.73 7.74
CA ILE A 69 9.43 -4.11 6.66
C ILE A 69 8.19 -4.97 6.37
N ALA A 70 8.36 -6.29 6.21
CA ALA A 70 7.25 -7.18 5.90
C ALA A 70 6.25 -7.30 7.07
N LEU A 71 6.73 -7.33 8.32
CA LEU A 71 5.91 -7.33 9.52
C LEU A 71 5.10 -6.04 9.67
N TRP A 72 5.71 -4.89 9.35
CA TRP A 72 5.00 -3.61 9.32
C TRP A 72 3.95 -3.55 8.23
N ALA A 73 4.29 -3.97 7.01
CA ALA A 73 3.32 -4.07 5.92
C ALA A 73 2.11 -4.93 6.31
N GLU A 74 2.35 -6.04 7.03
CA GLU A 74 1.30 -6.94 7.49
C GLU A 74 0.35 -6.30 8.51
N LYS A 75 0.83 -5.39 9.36
CA LYS A 75 -0.04 -4.63 10.28
C LYS A 75 -1.08 -3.79 9.56
N PHE A 76 -0.78 -3.34 8.33
CA PHE A 76 -1.73 -2.58 7.51
C PHE A 76 -2.79 -3.45 6.83
N VAL A 77 -2.71 -4.79 6.87
CA VAL A 77 -3.70 -5.64 6.21
C VAL A 77 -5.10 -5.35 6.77
N GLY A 78 -6.04 -5.05 5.87
CA GLY A 78 -7.39 -4.61 6.23
C GLY A 78 -7.58 -3.08 6.27
N THR A 79 -6.51 -2.29 6.33
CA THR A 79 -6.60 -0.82 6.27
C THR A 79 -7.25 -0.39 4.94
N PRO A 80 -8.26 0.50 4.96
CA PRO A 80 -8.96 0.90 3.76
C PRO A 80 -8.04 1.59 2.75
N TYR A 81 -8.36 1.44 1.47
CA TYR A 81 -7.62 2.07 0.39
C TYR A 81 -7.89 3.57 0.33
N ASP A 82 -6.83 4.35 0.12
CA ASP A 82 -6.93 5.80 -0.06
C ASP A 82 -7.49 6.16 -1.45
N THR A 83 -8.70 6.69 -1.46
CA THR A 83 -9.43 7.07 -2.66
C THR A 83 -9.03 8.44 -3.23
N ASP A 84 -8.27 9.26 -2.50
CA ASP A 84 -7.84 10.59 -2.95
C ASP A 84 -6.89 10.44 -4.16
N PRO A 85 -7.16 11.04 -5.33
CA PRO A 85 -6.31 10.94 -6.51
C PRO A 85 -4.86 11.36 -6.30
N LEU A 86 -4.59 12.33 -5.41
CA LEU A 86 -3.24 12.81 -5.08
C LEU A 86 -2.61 12.02 -3.93
N GLY A 87 -3.43 11.35 -3.14
CA GLY A 87 -3.08 10.74 -1.86
C GLY A 87 -3.46 11.67 -0.69
N GLU A 88 -4.18 11.15 0.29
CA GLU A 88 -4.69 11.85 1.46
C GLU A 88 -3.55 12.50 2.26
N TYR A 89 -2.41 11.81 2.38
CA TYR A 89 -1.20 12.34 3.01
C TYR A 89 -0.64 13.56 2.26
N VAL A 90 -0.76 13.59 0.93
CA VAL A 90 -0.35 14.74 0.11
C VAL A 90 -1.34 15.88 0.26
N ALA A 91 -2.63 15.60 0.14
CA ALA A 91 -3.70 16.61 0.25
C ALA A 91 -3.70 17.30 1.62
N LYS A 92 -3.46 16.54 2.70
CA LYS A 92 -3.33 17.05 4.07
C LYS A 92 -1.96 17.66 4.38
N LYS A 93 -0.97 17.54 3.47
CA LYS A 93 0.43 17.88 3.73
C LYS A 93 0.99 17.22 5.00
N ALA A 94 0.61 15.98 5.24
CA ALA A 94 0.91 15.22 6.45
C ALA A 94 1.86 14.05 6.17
N ILE A 95 2.84 13.83 7.05
CA ILE A 95 3.72 12.65 6.98
C ILE A 95 2.95 11.37 7.36
N VAL A 96 2.12 11.45 8.39
CA VAL A 96 1.32 10.33 8.91
C VAL A 96 -0.15 10.53 8.55
N ALA A 97 -0.72 9.53 7.89
CA ALA A 97 -2.12 9.42 7.48
C ALA A 97 -2.51 7.92 7.41
N ASP A 98 -2.34 7.21 8.52
CA ASP A 98 -2.45 5.74 8.58
C ASP A 98 -3.90 5.23 8.45
N GLU A 99 -4.90 6.12 8.41
CA GLU A 99 -6.32 5.75 8.31
C GLU A 99 -6.68 5.12 6.96
N ARG A 100 -6.02 5.55 5.89
CA ARG A 100 -6.23 5.07 4.52
C ARG A 100 -4.92 5.08 3.77
N VAL A 101 -4.69 4.02 2.99
CA VAL A 101 -3.38 3.83 2.37
C VAL A 101 -3.51 3.47 0.89
N ASP A 102 -2.68 4.08 0.06
CA ASP A 102 -2.42 3.61 -1.29
C ASP A 102 -1.09 2.83 -1.37
N CYS A 103 -0.70 2.41 -2.56
CA CYS A 103 0.50 1.58 -2.73
C CYS A 103 1.79 2.32 -2.40
N MET A 104 1.85 3.63 -2.66
CA MET A 104 3.01 4.46 -2.35
C MET A 104 3.09 4.67 -0.83
N TYR A 105 2.00 5.10 -0.21
CA TYR A 105 1.95 5.32 1.24
C TYR A 105 2.25 4.05 2.03
N LEU A 106 1.67 2.90 1.65
CA LEU A 106 1.98 1.61 2.29
C LEU A 106 3.49 1.32 2.22
N SER A 107 4.10 1.53 1.06
CA SER A 107 5.53 1.30 0.86
C SER A 107 6.38 2.24 1.71
N PHE A 108 5.99 3.51 1.76
CA PHE A 108 6.63 4.54 2.57
C PHE A 108 6.58 4.18 4.04
N ARG A 109 5.37 3.99 4.55
CA ARG A 109 5.12 3.86 5.96
C ARG A 109 5.69 2.57 6.54
N ALA A 110 5.61 1.46 5.78
CA ALA A 110 6.22 0.20 6.20
C ALA A 110 7.75 0.30 6.34
N LEU A 111 8.43 1.01 5.42
CA LEU A 111 9.88 1.22 5.51
C LEU A 111 10.25 2.11 6.70
N GLU A 112 9.57 3.25 6.83
CA GLU A 112 9.85 4.26 7.87
C GLU A 112 9.73 3.68 9.27
N LEU A 113 8.66 2.93 9.51
CA LEU A 113 8.42 2.26 10.78
C LEU A 113 9.40 1.12 11.03
N ALA A 114 9.84 0.42 9.98
CA ALA A 114 10.81 -0.66 10.09
C ALA A 114 12.25 -0.18 10.30
N MET A 115 12.58 1.03 9.88
CA MET A 115 13.92 1.61 10.04
C MET A 115 14.07 2.42 11.33
N SER A 116 13.00 2.67 12.08
CA SER A 116 12.99 3.50 13.29
C SER A 116 12.80 2.68 14.56
N HIS A 117 13.20 3.28 15.68
CA HIS A 117 13.03 2.76 17.03
C HIS A 117 11.96 3.52 17.83
N THR A 118 11.53 4.69 17.35
CA THR A 118 10.39 5.44 17.92
C THR A 118 9.46 5.99 16.82
N PRO A 119 8.22 6.39 17.16
CA PRO A 119 7.31 7.06 16.22
C PRO A 119 7.89 8.35 15.62
N GLU A 120 8.60 9.15 16.43
CA GLU A 120 9.21 10.41 16.00
C GLU A 120 10.37 10.18 15.04
N GLU A 121 11.19 9.16 15.30
CA GLU A 121 12.26 8.76 14.38
C GLU A 121 11.69 8.34 13.02
N ALA A 122 10.54 7.65 12.99
CA ALA A 122 9.86 7.28 11.75
C ALA A 122 9.52 8.52 10.90
N VAL A 123 9.15 9.65 11.53
CA VAL A 123 8.88 10.91 10.83
C VAL A 123 10.15 11.48 10.19
N PHE A 124 11.29 11.45 10.91
CA PHE A 124 12.56 11.90 10.35
C PHE A 124 12.99 11.04 9.15
N ILE A 125 12.80 9.73 9.24
CA ILE A 125 13.07 8.81 8.13
C ILE A 125 12.14 9.09 6.95
N ALA A 126 10.87 9.39 7.19
CA ALA A 126 9.92 9.74 6.14
C ALA A 126 10.35 10.98 5.34
N LEU A 127 10.81 12.03 6.04
CA LEU A 127 11.31 13.25 5.42
C LEU A 127 12.56 12.99 4.58
N ASP A 128 13.40 12.02 4.95
CA ASP A 128 14.58 11.65 4.17
C ASP A 128 14.24 10.76 2.96
N LYS A 129 13.35 9.78 3.15
CA LYS A 129 13.07 8.73 2.16
C LYS A 129 12.07 9.12 1.09
N ARG A 130 11.05 9.93 1.43
CA ARG A 130 9.97 10.27 0.47
C ARG A 130 10.37 11.33 -0.55
N PHE A 131 11.48 12.04 -0.35
CA PHE A 131 11.85 13.24 -1.12
C PHE A 131 13.14 13.05 -1.92
N TRP A 132 13.29 13.77 -3.03
CA TRP A 132 14.55 13.83 -3.77
C TRP A 132 15.69 14.32 -2.85
N GLY A 133 15.47 15.47 -2.21
CA GLY A 133 16.30 15.98 -1.12
C GLY A 133 15.81 15.49 0.24
N ARG A 134 15.28 16.42 1.04
CA ARG A 134 14.66 16.15 2.35
C ARG A 134 13.38 16.96 2.48
N GLY A 135 12.34 16.36 3.04
CA GLY A 135 11.09 17.03 3.37
C GLY A 135 11.30 18.07 4.48
N VAL A 136 10.53 19.15 4.42
CA VAL A 136 10.59 20.25 5.39
C VAL A 136 9.24 20.40 6.07
N ILE A 137 9.22 20.36 7.39
CA ILE A 137 8.03 20.63 8.19
C ILE A 137 8.07 22.08 8.68
N LYS A 138 6.96 22.80 8.50
CA LYS A 138 6.69 24.11 9.08
C LYS A 138 5.26 24.14 9.61
N ASP A 139 5.09 24.59 10.85
CA ASP A 139 3.78 24.68 11.51
C ASP A 139 3.00 23.34 11.48
N GLY A 140 3.72 22.22 11.65
CA GLY A 140 3.15 20.87 11.64
C GLY A 140 2.82 20.30 10.25
N MET A 141 3.07 21.05 9.16
CA MET A 141 2.79 20.63 7.79
C MET A 141 4.05 20.54 6.95
N VAL A 142 4.07 19.61 6.00
CA VAL A 142 5.16 19.54 5.01
C VAL A 142 4.97 20.63 3.96
N VAL A 143 5.99 21.45 3.73
CA VAL A 143 5.88 22.61 2.83
C VAL A 143 6.38 22.36 1.40
N ASN A 144 7.19 21.32 1.17
CA ASN A 144 7.79 20.98 -0.13
C ASN A 144 7.31 19.63 -0.67
N TYR A 145 6.01 19.32 -0.54
CA TYR A 145 5.44 18.02 -0.95
C TYR A 145 5.53 17.73 -2.46
N ASP A 146 5.73 18.76 -3.27
CA ASP A 146 6.00 18.70 -4.70
C ASP A 146 7.39 18.10 -5.00
N GLU A 147 8.35 18.20 -4.09
CA GLU A 147 9.69 17.62 -4.20
C GLU A 147 9.76 16.12 -3.79
N ARG A 148 8.62 15.50 -3.49
CA ARG A 148 8.55 14.05 -3.19
C ARG A 148 8.81 13.19 -4.43
N PHE A 149 9.11 11.92 -4.22
CA PHE A 149 8.97 10.91 -5.27
C PHE A 149 7.50 10.72 -5.64
N GLN A 150 7.11 11.26 -6.78
CA GLN A 150 5.74 11.17 -7.30
C GLN A 150 5.51 9.85 -8.06
N TYR A 151 6.58 9.23 -8.56
CA TYR A 151 6.52 8.03 -9.40
C TYR A 151 7.37 6.90 -8.82
N GLY A 152 6.87 5.67 -8.93
CA GLY A 152 7.56 4.49 -8.42
C GLY A 152 8.89 4.22 -9.12
N GLU A 153 9.03 4.54 -10.41
CA GLU A 153 10.32 4.43 -11.10
C GLU A 153 11.39 5.36 -10.53
N ASP A 154 11.01 6.55 -10.05
CA ASP A 154 11.96 7.48 -9.45
C ASP A 154 12.41 7.00 -8.07
N MET A 155 11.52 6.33 -7.32
CA MET A 155 11.88 5.69 -6.05
C MET A 155 13.00 4.66 -6.26
N ILE A 156 12.78 3.66 -7.13
CA ILE A 156 13.75 2.58 -7.32
C ILE A 156 15.06 3.09 -7.95
N ASP A 157 15.00 4.07 -8.86
CA ASP A 157 16.19 4.62 -9.52
C ASP A 157 17.01 5.56 -8.60
N SER A 158 16.41 6.10 -7.54
CA SER A 158 17.08 7.05 -6.62
C SER A 158 18.17 6.43 -5.74
N GLY A 159 18.18 5.11 -5.58
CA GLY A 159 19.02 4.42 -4.60
C GLY A 159 18.59 4.60 -3.13
N LYS A 160 17.56 5.40 -2.84
CA LYS A 160 17.03 5.55 -1.46
C LYS A 160 16.15 4.39 -1.03
N TRP A 161 15.62 3.63 -1.99
CA TRP A 161 14.61 2.58 -1.82
C TRP A 161 15.20 1.16 -1.89
N GLY A 162 16.42 1.00 -1.37
CA GLY A 162 17.14 -0.27 -1.36
C GLY A 162 17.92 -0.50 -2.66
N ARG A 163 18.74 -1.55 -2.66
CA ARG A 163 19.51 -1.98 -3.83
C ARG A 163 18.57 -2.65 -4.83
N GLU A 164 18.68 -2.29 -6.11
CA GLU A 164 17.95 -3.00 -7.17
C GLU A 164 18.50 -4.43 -7.33
N ILE A 165 17.60 -5.42 -7.25
CA ILE A 165 17.91 -6.85 -7.37
C ILE A 165 17.16 -7.51 -8.54
N THR A 166 16.62 -6.73 -9.48
CA THR A 166 15.79 -7.24 -10.58
C THR A 166 16.47 -8.36 -11.38
N ALA A 167 17.78 -8.25 -11.63
CA ALA A 167 18.55 -9.29 -12.32
C ALA A 167 18.73 -10.57 -11.48
N ASP A 168 18.76 -10.44 -10.16
CA ASP A 168 18.80 -11.57 -9.22
C ASP A 168 17.43 -12.27 -9.15
N ALA A 169 16.35 -11.53 -9.44
CA ALA A 169 14.98 -12.02 -9.42
C ALA A 169 14.62 -12.90 -10.63
N GLY A 170 15.36 -12.80 -11.75
CA GLY A 170 15.12 -13.58 -12.95
C GLY A 170 15.73 -12.99 -14.23
N PRO A 171 15.54 -13.65 -15.38
CA PRO A 171 16.06 -13.16 -16.66
C PRO A 171 15.40 -11.84 -17.05
N LEU A 172 16.23 -10.89 -17.48
CA LEU A 172 15.77 -9.56 -17.88
C LEU A 172 15.15 -9.57 -19.28
N THR A 173 14.01 -8.89 -19.37
CA THR A 173 13.37 -8.43 -20.59
C THR A 173 13.30 -6.91 -20.56
N TYR A 174 13.11 -6.26 -21.70
CA TYR A 174 13.14 -4.80 -21.80
C TYR A 174 11.86 -4.25 -22.38
N LEU A 175 11.32 -3.20 -21.74
CA LEU A 175 10.27 -2.36 -22.29
C LEU A 175 10.85 -1.03 -22.76
N ARG A 176 10.16 -0.39 -23.71
CA ARG A 176 10.37 1.04 -24.00
C ARG A 176 10.19 1.82 -22.70
N GLY A 177 11.10 2.73 -22.38
CA GLY A 177 10.95 3.60 -21.20
C GLY A 177 10.12 4.87 -21.50
N GLU A 178 10.06 5.77 -20.52
CA GLU A 178 9.48 7.13 -20.59
C GLU A 178 10.38 8.09 -19.80
N ARG A 179 10.10 9.40 -19.87
CA ARG A 179 10.77 10.41 -19.04
C ARG A 179 12.30 10.27 -19.09
N GLU A 180 12.84 10.39 -20.30
CA GLU A 180 14.27 10.27 -20.66
C GLU A 180 14.87 8.86 -20.57
N ARG A 181 14.09 7.86 -20.16
CA ARG A 181 14.53 6.45 -20.16
C ARG A 181 14.26 5.82 -21.52
N ASN A 182 15.32 5.42 -22.22
CA ASN A 182 15.16 4.74 -23.52
C ASN A 182 14.58 3.33 -23.37
N ARG A 183 15.00 2.59 -22.33
CA ARG A 183 14.55 1.22 -22.04
C ARG A 183 14.58 0.96 -20.54
N VAL A 184 13.69 0.09 -20.07
CA VAL A 184 13.62 -0.35 -18.67
C VAL A 184 13.68 -1.86 -18.62
N GLY A 185 14.66 -2.39 -17.89
CA GLY A 185 14.81 -3.83 -17.64
C GLY A 185 13.83 -4.32 -16.58
N MET A 186 13.26 -5.50 -16.78
CA MET A 186 12.32 -6.12 -15.84
C MET A 186 12.36 -7.64 -15.95
N VAL A 187 11.90 -8.34 -14.92
CA VAL A 187 11.51 -9.75 -15.05
C VAL A 187 10.07 -9.78 -15.57
N SER A 188 9.84 -10.37 -16.74
CA SER A 188 8.50 -10.41 -17.33
C SER A 188 7.54 -11.27 -16.51
N LYS A 189 6.23 -11.03 -16.68
CA LYS A 189 5.18 -11.87 -16.09
C LYS A 189 5.39 -13.35 -16.42
N GLU A 190 5.73 -13.66 -17.67
CA GLU A 190 5.94 -15.03 -18.15
C GLU A 190 7.16 -15.67 -17.47
N ALA A 191 8.26 -14.93 -17.35
CA ALA A 191 9.47 -15.41 -16.68
C ALA A 191 9.20 -15.66 -15.18
N LEU A 192 8.50 -14.76 -14.49
CA LEU A 192 8.09 -14.96 -13.09
C LEU A 192 7.22 -16.21 -12.93
N LEU A 193 6.24 -16.42 -13.80
CA LEU A 193 5.38 -17.60 -13.77
C LEU A 193 6.16 -18.90 -13.96
N GLN A 194 7.12 -18.92 -14.88
CA GLN A 194 7.98 -20.07 -15.09
C GLN A 194 8.83 -20.39 -13.85
N LEU A 195 9.38 -19.35 -13.21
CA LEU A 195 10.15 -19.51 -11.97
C LEU A 195 9.28 -20.04 -10.82
N LEU A 196 8.06 -19.54 -10.69
CA LEU A 196 7.08 -19.95 -9.67
C LEU A 196 6.57 -21.39 -9.89
N VAL A 197 6.24 -21.76 -11.13
CA VAL A 197 5.72 -23.10 -11.47
C VAL A 197 6.82 -24.15 -11.39
N GLY A 198 8.04 -23.82 -11.82
CA GLY A 198 9.18 -24.73 -11.79
C GLY A 198 9.79 -24.96 -10.40
N GLY A 199 9.23 -24.37 -9.34
CA GLY A 199 9.79 -24.44 -7.98
C GLY A 199 11.18 -23.78 -7.86
N LYS A 200 11.54 -22.91 -8.80
CA LYS A 200 12.88 -22.29 -8.89
C LYS A 200 13.00 -20.99 -8.12
N ILE A 201 11.90 -20.46 -7.58
CA ILE A 201 11.95 -19.37 -6.60
C ILE A 201 12.42 -19.95 -5.27
N SER A 202 13.74 -20.10 -5.17
CA SER A 202 14.39 -20.36 -3.89
C SER A 202 14.30 -19.12 -3.00
N ASP A 203 14.52 -19.34 -1.71
CA ASP A 203 14.59 -18.34 -0.64
C ASP A 203 15.66 -17.26 -0.90
N ARG A 204 16.55 -17.52 -1.87
CA ARG A 204 17.58 -16.56 -2.29
C ARG A 204 17.02 -15.45 -3.18
N VAL A 205 15.96 -15.74 -3.94
CA VAL A 205 15.44 -14.84 -4.98
C VAL A 205 14.58 -13.76 -4.34
N PHE A 206 13.46 -14.14 -3.70
CA PHE A 206 12.56 -13.22 -3.01
C PHE A 206 12.61 -13.45 -1.50
N ARG A 207 12.80 -12.36 -0.75
CA ARG A 207 12.89 -12.32 0.71
C ARG A 207 11.82 -11.40 1.28
N SER A 208 11.47 -11.65 2.54
CA SER A 208 10.61 -10.73 3.30
C SER A 208 11.20 -9.32 3.28
N GLY A 209 10.37 -8.34 2.92
CA GLY A 209 10.74 -6.92 2.85
C GLY A 209 11.19 -6.45 1.48
N ASP A 210 11.30 -7.33 0.48
CA ASP A 210 11.54 -6.91 -0.89
C ASP A 210 10.37 -6.05 -1.40
N PHE A 211 10.69 -4.90 -1.98
CA PHE A 211 9.71 -4.07 -2.69
C PHE A 211 9.62 -4.54 -4.13
N VAL A 212 8.39 -4.78 -4.59
CA VAL A 212 8.09 -5.22 -5.96
C VAL A 212 7.35 -4.11 -6.66
N PHE A 213 8.00 -3.54 -7.68
CA PHE A 213 7.46 -2.48 -8.52
C PHE A 213 6.89 -3.12 -9.78
N PHE A 214 5.58 -3.01 -9.98
CA PHE A 214 4.90 -3.64 -11.10
C PHE A 214 4.80 -2.68 -12.29
N LEU A 215 5.32 -3.10 -13.45
CA LEU A 215 5.47 -2.23 -14.61
C LEU A 215 4.29 -2.33 -15.56
N LYS A 216 3.77 -1.18 -15.99
CA LYS A 216 2.76 -1.08 -17.05
C LYS A 216 3.39 -1.36 -18.42
N SER A 217 2.66 -2.09 -19.26
CA SER A 217 2.97 -2.16 -20.70
C SER A 217 2.92 -0.76 -21.32
N PRO A 218 3.78 -0.43 -22.30
CA PRO A 218 3.82 0.90 -22.91
C PRO A 218 2.46 1.43 -23.41
N ASP A 219 1.64 0.55 -23.98
CA ASP A 219 0.30 0.84 -24.49
C ASP A 219 -0.74 1.15 -23.40
N LYS A 220 -0.44 0.85 -22.13
CA LYS A 220 -1.33 1.05 -20.98
C LYS A 220 -0.89 2.18 -20.05
N ARG A 221 0.16 2.92 -20.41
CA ARG A 221 0.68 4.01 -19.59
C ARG A 221 -0.25 5.21 -19.67
N VAL A 222 -0.39 5.88 -18.54
CA VAL A 222 -1.09 7.16 -18.41
C VAL A 222 -0.10 8.11 -17.75
N ALA A 223 -0.02 9.34 -18.26
CA ALA A 223 0.92 10.35 -17.74
C ALA A 223 2.38 9.85 -17.66
N GLU A 224 2.81 9.05 -18.64
CA GLU A 224 4.18 8.54 -18.76
C GLU A 224 4.67 7.67 -17.58
N GLU A 225 3.77 7.25 -16.68
CA GLU A 225 4.07 6.43 -15.52
C GLU A 225 4.44 4.99 -15.93
N ILE A 226 5.64 4.55 -15.54
CA ILE A 226 6.15 3.21 -15.85
C ILE A 226 5.73 2.21 -14.78
N VAL A 227 5.92 2.55 -13.50
CA VAL A 227 5.50 1.71 -12.37
C VAL A 227 4.05 2.00 -12.05
N GLY A 228 3.16 1.04 -12.24
CA GLY A 228 1.73 1.22 -12.00
C GLY A 228 1.24 0.77 -10.62
N HIS A 229 2.05 0.02 -9.87
CA HIS A 229 1.70 -0.50 -8.55
C HIS A 229 2.96 -0.94 -7.79
N ILE A 230 2.88 -0.96 -6.46
CA ILE A 230 3.96 -1.43 -5.58
C ILE A 230 3.37 -2.37 -4.53
N GLY A 231 4.11 -3.41 -4.16
CA GLY A 231 3.82 -4.24 -3.01
C GLY A 231 5.08 -4.75 -2.33
N ILE A 232 4.90 -5.40 -1.19
CA ILE A 232 5.99 -5.87 -0.32
C ILE A 232 5.89 -7.38 -0.20
N ILE A 233 7.01 -8.08 -0.37
CA ILE A 233 7.08 -9.53 -0.20
C ILE A 233 7.07 -9.88 1.29
N LYS A 234 6.30 -10.91 1.64
CA LYS A 234 6.35 -11.61 2.93
C LYS A 234 6.50 -13.10 2.67
N ARG A 235 7.52 -13.71 3.26
CA ARG A 235 7.71 -15.17 3.23
C ARG A 235 7.28 -15.78 4.56
N GLU A 236 6.57 -16.91 4.48
CA GLU A 236 6.13 -17.70 5.63
C GLU A 236 6.36 -19.18 5.35
N GLY A 237 7.43 -19.74 5.91
CA GLY A 237 7.93 -21.04 5.48
C GLY A 237 8.28 -21.02 3.99
N ASP A 238 7.68 -21.94 3.24
CA ASP A 238 7.86 -22.07 1.79
C ASP A 238 6.89 -21.17 0.99
N ASP A 239 5.90 -20.57 1.66
CA ASP A 239 4.90 -19.75 0.99
C ASP A 239 5.39 -18.30 0.80
N LEU A 240 5.03 -17.75 -0.35
CA LEU A 240 5.38 -16.40 -0.76
C LEU A 240 4.12 -15.56 -0.94
N TYR A 241 4.02 -14.49 -0.17
CA TYR A 241 2.90 -13.57 -0.15
C TYR A 241 3.31 -12.19 -0.67
N LEU A 242 2.35 -11.51 -1.28
CA LEU A 242 2.40 -10.09 -1.60
C LEU A 242 1.45 -9.35 -0.65
N ILE A 243 1.99 -8.37 0.05
CA ILE A 243 1.21 -7.40 0.82
C ILE A 243 1.13 -6.12 0.00
N HIS A 244 -0.08 -5.69 -0.34
CA HIS A 244 -0.27 -4.50 -1.16
C HIS A 244 -1.61 -3.83 -0.93
N ALA A 245 -1.67 -2.52 -1.18
CA ALA A 245 -2.91 -1.75 -1.18
C ALA A 245 -3.76 -2.12 -2.41
N SER A 246 -4.75 -3.00 -2.23
CA SER A 246 -5.62 -3.52 -3.28
C SER A 246 -6.90 -2.69 -3.36
N GLY A 247 -6.84 -1.58 -4.07
CA GLY A 247 -7.98 -0.72 -4.30
C GLY A 247 -7.88 0.12 -5.56
N LYS A 248 -8.94 0.87 -5.83
CA LYS A 248 -9.02 1.83 -6.93
C LYS A 248 -9.46 3.17 -6.39
N LYS A 249 -8.88 4.24 -6.92
CA LYS A 249 -9.33 5.62 -6.64
C LYS A 249 -10.83 5.72 -6.94
N ASN A 250 -11.57 6.42 -6.08
CA ASN A 250 -13.04 6.56 -6.08
C ASN A 250 -13.88 5.30 -5.77
N TYR A 251 -13.33 4.08 -5.79
CA TYR A 251 -14.08 2.84 -5.50
C TYR A 251 -13.67 2.20 -4.18
N GLY A 252 -12.52 2.60 -3.63
CA GLY A 252 -11.99 2.04 -2.38
C GLY A 252 -11.33 0.68 -2.59
N GLY A 253 -11.26 -0.08 -1.50
CA GLY A 253 -10.48 -1.30 -1.40
C GLY A 253 -9.84 -1.38 -0.02
N ALA A 254 -8.84 -2.24 0.13
CA ALA A 254 -8.07 -2.36 1.36
C ALA A 254 -6.69 -2.95 1.07
N VAL A 255 -5.77 -2.84 2.02
CA VAL A 255 -4.53 -3.62 1.98
C VAL A 255 -4.85 -5.09 2.13
N LYS A 256 -4.24 -5.90 1.27
CA LYS A 256 -4.42 -7.35 1.26
C LYS A 256 -3.07 -8.04 1.29
N LYS A 257 -3.04 -9.17 1.98
CA LYS A 257 -2.01 -10.21 1.84
C LYS A 257 -2.57 -11.31 0.95
N VAL A 258 -1.92 -11.55 -0.18
CA VAL A 258 -2.35 -12.54 -1.18
C VAL A 258 -1.19 -13.44 -1.57
N SER A 259 -1.48 -14.65 -2.04
CA SER A 259 -0.44 -15.51 -2.64
C SER A 259 0.22 -14.76 -3.79
N PHE A 260 1.54 -14.61 -3.74
CA PHE A 260 2.30 -13.94 -4.80
C PHE A 260 2.13 -14.68 -6.13
N ARG A 261 2.10 -16.02 -6.09
CA ARG A 261 1.88 -16.86 -7.27
C ARG A 261 0.57 -16.54 -7.96
N GLU A 262 -0.53 -16.51 -7.20
CA GLU A 262 -1.85 -16.22 -7.76
C GLU A 262 -1.96 -14.77 -8.24
N TYR A 263 -1.33 -13.85 -7.52
CA TYR A 263 -1.25 -12.45 -7.94
C TYR A 263 -0.57 -12.33 -9.31
N ILE A 264 0.64 -12.89 -9.48
CA ILE A 264 1.38 -12.85 -10.74
C ILE A 264 0.58 -13.46 -11.90
N ARG A 265 -0.20 -14.54 -11.67
CA ARG A 265 -1.07 -15.12 -12.71
C ARG A 265 -2.10 -14.12 -13.22
N SER A 266 -2.78 -13.43 -12.29
CA SER A 266 -3.89 -12.52 -12.60
C SER A 266 -3.47 -11.09 -12.94
N MET A 267 -2.23 -10.69 -12.63
CA MET A 267 -1.86 -9.28 -12.68
C MET A 267 -1.95 -8.69 -14.10
N PRO A 268 -2.36 -7.42 -14.24
CA PRO A 268 -2.47 -6.74 -15.54
C PRO A 268 -1.14 -6.12 -16.02
N PHE A 269 -0.06 -6.31 -15.26
CA PHE A 269 1.27 -5.72 -15.49
C PHE A 269 2.14 -6.59 -16.39
N ALA A 270 3.10 -5.96 -17.07
CA ALA A 270 4.01 -6.63 -18.00
C ALA A 270 5.12 -7.41 -17.30
N GLY A 271 5.48 -6.99 -16.09
CA GLY A 271 6.59 -7.57 -15.33
C GLY A 271 6.87 -6.76 -14.07
N VAL A 272 8.01 -7.03 -13.45
CA VAL A 272 8.42 -6.38 -12.19
C VAL A 272 9.86 -5.92 -12.21
N ARG A 273 10.13 -4.89 -11.42
CA ARG A 273 11.44 -4.58 -10.85
C ARG A 273 11.39 -4.82 -9.34
N VAL A 274 12.54 -5.11 -8.75
CA VAL A 274 12.62 -5.49 -7.34
C VAL A 274 13.76 -4.74 -6.66
N SER A 275 13.51 -4.22 -5.47
CA SER A 275 14.56 -3.68 -4.60
C SER A 275 14.56 -4.33 -3.23
N ARG A 276 15.72 -4.33 -2.58
CA ARG A 276 15.96 -4.94 -1.28
C ARG A 276 16.75 -4.02 -0.36
N PHE A 277 16.36 -4.01 0.90
CA PHE A 277 17.18 -3.49 1.99
C PHE A 277 17.90 -4.67 2.64
N ASP A 278 19.23 -4.58 2.70
CA ASP A 278 20.11 -5.60 3.30
C ASP A 278 20.37 -5.30 4.79
#